data_AF-A0A2H3AAY2-F1
#
_entry.id   AF-A0A2H3AAY2-F1
#
_cell.length_a   1.000
_cell.length_b   1.000
_cell.length_c   1.000
_cell.angle_alpha   90.00
_cell.angle_beta   90.00
_cell.angle_gamma   90.00
#
_symmetry.space_group_name_H-M   'P 1'
#
loop_
_entity.id
_entity.type
_entity.pdbx_description
1 polymer ?
#
loop_
_entity_poly.entity_id
_entity_poly.type
_entity_poly.pdbx_seq_one_letter_code
_entity_poly.pdbx_strand_id
1 'polypeptide(L)'
;MLRRAAVVSRHANLLSIASPRLPAHRIPSISRQISFLPWRNRPATDGLPVYFAKPVAPPKPGAFRRRLNRAVFTCLAAYACWQIFATVVFDPLLDWADHEWEALSEKEKREMEDMADEDEPILFLPFPFTTKEVRQPPYKGSDPEWATFIAVNKDPQLQKDIKMGLAELIRRGVERNPAYVQLLGGREIKLKKLWLDIIYPPVPPPKHYVSGIIIDDDGIFWGDRPIDSLAASHLNTAIYPKAVALSVWAFLKSLAGQTAQDVAKALGFNTPPPPEATWQAAILNRIKEQGELGTTGKQTVKVPGQPDKSSFPVHTGISEIPGTPFSGVSQVDPRIQAALQAATVTFTKNWQPAKQPPSRGCIRVDGLVELQGKSAVMAVYVLGWYDPKQRKYMGVQTGLKHLIQLKQRPAGGG
;
A
#
# COMPACT_ATOMS: atom_id res chain seq x y z
N MET A 1 -61.23 -10.95 37.70
CA MET A 1 -62.62 -10.89 37.20
C MET A 1 -62.67 -10.09 35.92
N LEU A 2 -63.15 -10.75 34.86
CA LEU A 2 -63.77 -10.25 33.63
C LEU A 2 -63.98 -8.73 33.50
N ARG A 3 -63.49 -8.10 32.42
CA ARG A 3 -64.31 -7.81 31.22
C ARG A 3 -63.51 -7.13 30.10
N ARG A 4 -63.71 -7.67 28.89
CA ARG A 4 -63.39 -7.12 27.57
C ARG A 4 -64.38 -6.01 27.18
N ALA A 5 -63.95 -5.07 26.34
CA ALA A 5 -64.67 -4.53 25.16
C ALA A 5 -63.71 -3.54 24.45
N ALA A 6 -63.16 -3.80 23.26
CA ALA A 6 -63.75 -3.88 21.92
C ALA A 6 -63.98 -2.51 21.23
N VAL A 7 -63.02 -2.15 20.38
CA VAL A 7 -63.09 -1.62 18.99
C VAL A 7 -64.37 -0.90 18.55
N VAL A 8 -64.22 0.33 18.02
CA VAL A 8 -65.00 0.82 16.87
C VAL A 8 -64.09 1.59 15.91
N SER A 9 -64.04 1.09 14.68
CA SER A 9 -63.60 1.81 13.47
C SER A 9 -64.83 2.46 12.83
N ARG A 10 -64.69 3.68 12.25
CA ARG A 10 -65.45 4.10 11.06
C ARG A 10 -64.94 5.40 10.44
N HIS A 11 -64.46 5.23 9.22
CA HIS A 11 -64.74 5.98 7.99
C HIS A 11 -64.48 7.50 7.85
N ALA A 12 -63.70 7.74 6.80
CA ALA A 12 -63.51 8.96 6.02
C ALA A 12 -64.79 9.74 5.68
N ASN A 13 -64.63 11.06 5.59
CA ASN A 13 -65.36 11.89 4.66
C ASN A 13 -64.41 12.91 4.00
N LEU A 14 -64.40 12.85 2.68
CA LEU A 14 -63.81 13.80 1.75
C LEU A 14 -64.64 15.09 1.75
N LEU A 15 -64.00 16.24 1.92
CA LEU A 15 -64.52 17.51 1.42
C LEU A 15 -63.39 18.27 0.72
N SER A 16 -63.55 18.34 -0.60
CA SER A 16 -62.85 19.21 -1.54
C SER A 16 -63.17 20.66 -1.20
N ILE A 17 -62.15 21.48 -0.96
CA ILE A 17 -62.26 22.95 -1.01
C ILE A 17 -61.13 23.49 -1.89
N ALA A 18 -61.55 24.31 -2.85
CA ALA A 18 -60.80 24.88 -3.94
C ALA A 18 -59.67 25.84 -3.50
N SER A 19 -58.64 25.91 -4.35
CA SER A 19 -57.49 26.79 -4.24
C SER A 19 -57.84 28.28 -4.34
N PRO A 20 -57.09 29.15 -3.63
CA PRO A 20 -56.75 30.47 -4.13
C PRO A 20 -55.28 30.50 -4.58
N ARG A 21 -55.10 30.99 -5.81
CA ARG A 21 -53.81 31.23 -6.48
C ARG A 21 -52.97 32.21 -5.66
N LEU A 22 -51.71 31.85 -5.39
CA LEU A 22 -50.67 32.79 -4.93
C LEU A 22 -49.52 32.82 -5.96
N PRO A 23 -48.91 34.00 -6.20
CA PRO A 23 -48.05 34.26 -7.34
C PRO A 23 -46.73 33.49 -7.27
N ALA A 24 -46.34 32.93 -8.41
CA ALA A 24 -45.10 32.21 -8.61
C ALA A 24 -43.89 33.10 -8.26
N HIS A 25 -43.24 32.79 -7.14
CA HIS A 25 -41.94 33.35 -6.81
C HIS A 25 -40.92 32.75 -7.79
N ARG A 26 -40.48 33.53 -8.79
CA ARG A 26 -39.34 33.16 -9.63
C ARG A 26 -38.12 33.03 -8.73
N ILE A 27 -37.58 31.82 -8.60
CA ILE A 27 -36.26 31.55 -8.05
C ILE A 27 -35.26 32.02 -9.11
N PRO A 28 -34.42 33.04 -8.88
CA PRO A 28 -33.31 33.30 -9.79
C PRO A 28 -32.34 32.11 -9.69
N SER A 29 -32.21 31.36 -10.78
CA SER A 29 -31.18 30.33 -10.93
C SER A 29 -29.82 31.00 -10.93
N ILE A 30 -29.17 31.06 -9.77
CA ILE A 30 -27.75 31.40 -9.68
C ILE A 30 -26.98 30.16 -10.12
N SER A 31 -26.83 29.98 -11.44
CA SER A 31 -25.89 29.03 -12.01
C SER A 31 -24.47 29.61 -11.89
N ARG A 32 -23.88 29.55 -10.70
CA ARG A 32 -22.42 29.62 -10.60
C ARG A 32 -21.87 28.25 -10.93
N GLN A 33 -21.58 28.01 -12.20
CA GLN A 33 -20.68 26.92 -12.58
C GLN A 33 -19.26 27.30 -12.17
N ILE A 34 -18.85 26.86 -10.99
CA ILE A 34 -17.44 26.89 -10.59
C ILE A 34 -16.77 25.74 -11.36
N SER A 35 -16.10 26.07 -12.46
CA SER A 35 -15.25 25.13 -13.17
C SER A 35 -13.94 24.92 -12.40
N PHE A 36 -13.70 23.72 -11.90
CA PHE A 36 -12.50 23.32 -11.14
C PHE A 36 -11.26 23.02 -12.00
N LEU A 37 -11.23 23.44 -13.28
CA LEU A 37 -10.15 23.11 -14.22
C LEU A 37 -9.62 24.38 -14.91
N PRO A 38 -8.33 24.75 -14.73
CA PRO A 38 -7.80 26.07 -15.09
C PRO A 38 -7.42 26.26 -16.58
N TRP A 39 -7.72 25.31 -17.48
CA TRP A 39 -7.15 25.33 -18.84
C TRP A 39 -8.16 25.53 -19.97
N ARG A 40 -9.44 25.77 -19.66
CA ARG A 40 -10.47 25.95 -20.69
C ARG A 40 -10.72 27.43 -20.97
N ASN A 41 -9.79 28.07 -21.68
CA ASN A 41 -9.97 29.42 -22.20
C ASN A 41 -11.01 29.41 -23.34
N ARG A 42 -12.09 30.18 -23.18
CA ARG A 42 -12.90 30.65 -24.32
C ARG A 42 -12.67 32.16 -24.49
N PRO A 43 -12.64 32.66 -25.74
CA PRO A 43 -12.35 34.07 -26.02
C PRO A 43 -13.47 34.96 -25.50
N ALA A 44 -13.07 36.02 -24.80
CA ALA A 44 -13.96 37.05 -24.28
C ALA A 44 -14.62 37.80 -25.45
N THR A 45 -15.95 37.86 -25.45
CA THR A 45 -16.66 38.84 -26.28
C THR A 45 -16.67 40.13 -25.49
N ASP A 46 -15.99 41.14 -26.05
CA ASP A 46 -15.86 42.49 -25.50
C ASP A 46 -17.22 43.20 -25.45
N GLY A 47 -17.90 43.08 -24.31
CA GLY A 47 -18.86 44.06 -23.85
C GLY A 47 -18.22 44.83 -22.70
N LEU A 48 -17.89 46.11 -22.90
CA LEU A 48 -17.34 46.99 -21.88
C LEU A 48 -18.17 46.86 -20.58
N PRO A 49 -17.57 46.39 -19.47
CA PRO A 49 -18.32 46.27 -18.23
C PRO A 49 -18.55 47.68 -17.68
N VAL A 50 -19.78 48.18 -17.82
CA VAL A 50 -20.23 49.37 -17.09
C VAL A 50 -20.23 49.00 -15.61
N TYR A 51 -19.17 49.41 -14.91
CA TYR A 51 -19.08 49.28 -13.45
C TYR A 51 -20.03 50.28 -12.81
N PHE A 52 -21.30 49.89 -12.67
CA PHE A 52 -22.13 50.52 -11.65
C PHE A 52 -21.54 50.15 -10.29
N ALA A 53 -21.10 51.15 -9.52
CA ALA A 53 -20.69 50.94 -8.14
C ALA A 53 -21.88 50.27 -7.42
N LYS A 54 -21.72 48.99 -7.07
CA LYS A 54 -22.71 48.30 -6.24
C LYS A 54 -22.79 49.12 -4.94
N PRO A 55 -24.00 49.53 -4.50
CA PRO A 55 -24.12 50.18 -3.21
C PRO A 55 -23.52 49.25 -2.16
N VAL A 56 -22.55 49.76 -1.39
CA VAL A 56 -21.95 49.03 -0.27
C VAL A 56 -23.08 48.73 0.68
N ALA A 57 -23.61 47.51 0.64
CA ALA A 57 -24.67 47.10 1.53
C ALA A 57 -24.16 47.26 2.97
N PRO A 58 -24.89 47.97 3.85
CA PRO A 58 -24.46 48.14 5.23
C PRO A 58 -24.24 46.76 5.86
N PRO A 59 -23.21 46.60 6.72
CA PRO A 59 -22.90 45.32 7.34
C PRO A 59 -24.17 44.80 8.03
N LYS A 60 -24.66 43.64 7.57
CA LYS A 60 -25.89 43.04 8.10
C LYS A 60 -25.74 42.92 9.63
N PRO A 61 -26.65 43.51 10.43
CA PRO A 61 -26.60 43.37 11.87
C PRO A 61 -26.69 41.88 12.22
N GLY A 62 -25.64 41.35 12.85
CA GLY A 62 -25.52 39.92 13.16
C GLY A 62 -24.38 39.17 12.45
N ALA A 63 -23.69 39.77 11.48
CA ALA A 63 -22.50 39.16 10.88
C ALA A 63 -21.35 38.99 11.89
N PHE A 64 -21.16 39.97 12.79
CA PHE A 64 -20.18 39.91 13.88
C PHE A 64 -20.51 38.80 14.89
N ARG A 65 -21.78 38.71 15.32
CA ARG A 65 -22.24 37.66 16.24
C ARG A 65 -22.06 36.25 15.65
N ARG A 66 -22.29 36.06 14.35
CA ARG A 66 -22.01 34.77 13.67
C ARG A 66 -20.52 34.46 13.59
N ARG A 67 -19.65 35.46 13.39
CA ARG A 67 -18.19 35.27 13.40
C ARG A 67 -17.67 34.91 14.79
N LEU A 68 -18.17 35.60 15.82
CA LEU A 68 -17.83 35.31 17.22
C LEU A 68 -18.30 33.90 17.62
N ASN A 69 -19.55 33.53 17.31
CA ASN A 69 -20.05 32.19 17.61
C ASN A 69 -19.26 31.09 16.89
N ARG A 70 -18.79 31.33 15.67
CA ARG A 70 -17.90 30.40 14.95
C ARG A 70 -16.54 30.30 15.63
N ALA A 71 -15.95 31.42 16.04
CA ALA A 71 -14.67 31.43 16.75
C ALA A 71 -14.76 30.68 18.09
N VAL A 72 -15.82 30.94 18.88
CA VAL A 72 -16.06 30.25 20.14
C VAL A 72 -16.27 28.75 19.92
N PHE A 73 -17.07 28.36 18.92
CA PHE A 73 -17.27 26.95 18.58
C PHE A 73 -15.97 26.29 18.12
N THR A 74 -15.15 26.94 17.30
CA THR A 74 -13.85 26.39 16.88
C THR A 74 -12.87 26.27 18.04
N CYS A 75 -12.86 27.23 18.97
CA CYS A 75 -12.02 27.16 20.17
C CYS A 75 -12.46 26.02 21.09
N LEU A 76 -13.76 25.86 21.32
CA LEU A 76 -14.31 24.75 22.12
C LEU A 76 -14.06 23.40 21.46
N ALA A 77 -14.23 23.29 20.14
CA ALA A 77 -13.94 22.08 19.39
C ALA A 77 -12.43 21.74 19.46
N ALA A 78 -11.55 22.73 19.29
CA ALA A 78 -10.11 22.55 19.40
C ALA A 78 -9.69 22.11 20.81
N TYR A 79 -10.27 22.72 21.85
CA TYR A 79 -10.02 22.34 23.25
C TYR A 79 -10.52 20.92 23.55
N ALA A 80 -11.72 20.56 23.08
CA ALA A 80 -12.24 19.20 23.24
C ALA A 80 -11.37 18.17 22.51
N CYS A 81 -10.93 18.46 21.28
CA CYS A 81 -9.98 17.61 20.55
C CYS A 81 -8.65 17.50 21.29
N TRP A 82 -8.13 18.59 21.85
CA TRP A 82 -6.90 18.58 22.65
C TRP A 82 -7.05 17.72 23.91
N GLN A 83 -8.15 17.85 24.64
CA GLN A 83 -8.42 17.06 25.86
C GLN A 83 -8.56 15.57 25.55
N ILE A 84 -9.21 15.22 24.44
CA ILE A 84 -9.29 13.82 23.98
C ILE A 84 -7.91 13.32 23.59
N PHE A 85 -7.12 14.12 22.88
CA PHE A 85 -5.76 13.75 22.50
C PHE A 85 -4.85 13.56 23.72
N ALA A 86 -4.91 14.48 24.68
CA ALA A 86 -4.16 14.40 25.93
C ALA A 86 -4.47 13.10 26.68
N THR A 87 -5.75 12.83 26.92
CA THR A 87 -6.18 11.67 27.75
C THR A 87 -6.08 10.31 27.07
N VAL A 88 -6.26 10.24 25.74
CA VAL A 88 -6.26 8.97 25.01
C VAL A 88 -4.89 8.62 24.46
N VAL A 89 -4.06 9.62 24.15
CA VAL A 89 -2.76 9.41 23.50
C VAL A 89 -1.61 9.78 24.41
N PHE A 90 -1.66 10.94 25.07
CA PHE A 90 -0.51 11.46 25.81
C PHE A 90 -0.36 10.77 27.18
N ASP A 91 -1.42 10.73 27.99
CA ASP A 91 -1.37 10.12 29.32
C ASP A 91 -0.98 8.63 29.26
N PRO A 92 -1.60 7.78 28.40
CA PRO A 92 -1.22 6.36 28.32
C PRO A 92 0.17 6.12 27.76
N LEU A 93 0.68 7.03 26.92
CA LEU A 93 2.03 6.94 26.36
C LEU A 93 3.08 7.28 27.42
N LEU A 94 2.82 8.29 28.27
CA LEU A 94 3.68 8.62 29.40
C LEU A 94 3.64 7.50 30.45
N ASP A 95 2.45 7.01 30.80
CA ASP A 95 2.30 5.87 31.73
C ASP A 95 3.05 4.62 31.24
N TRP A 96 3.02 4.36 29.92
CA TRP A 96 3.78 3.26 29.32
C TRP A 96 5.29 3.51 29.38
N ALA A 97 5.77 4.72 29.10
CA ALA A 97 7.18 5.06 29.17
C ALA A 97 7.72 4.93 30.62
N ASP A 98 6.95 5.40 31.60
CA ASP A 98 7.27 5.25 33.01
C ASP A 98 7.31 3.77 33.42
N HIS A 99 6.34 2.97 32.97
CA HIS A 99 6.30 1.54 33.27
C HIS A 99 7.46 0.76 32.60
N GLU A 100 7.84 1.10 31.36
CA GLU A 100 9.02 0.50 30.72
C GLU A 100 10.31 0.87 31.45
N TRP A 101 10.44 2.13 31.88
CA TRP A 101 11.58 2.56 32.68
C TRP A 101 11.63 1.84 34.02
N GLU A 102 10.52 1.71 34.75
CA GLU A 102 10.46 0.99 36.02
C GLU A 102 10.74 -0.51 35.89
N ALA A 103 10.39 -1.12 34.75
CA ALA A 103 10.62 -2.54 34.48
C ALA A 103 12.09 -2.88 34.16
N LEU A 104 12.92 -1.91 33.79
CA LEU A 104 14.35 -2.12 33.54
C LEU A 104 15.09 -2.42 34.86
N SER A 105 15.95 -3.44 34.83
CA SER A 105 16.82 -3.72 35.96
C SER A 105 17.80 -2.57 36.20
N GLU A 106 18.22 -2.38 37.45
CA GLU A 106 19.14 -1.31 37.84
C GLU A 106 20.49 -1.36 37.06
N LYS A 107 20.84 -2.54 36.55
CA LYS A 107 22.00 -2.76 35.68
C LYS A 107 21.74 -2.28 34.25
N GLU A 108 20.56 -2.53 33.69
CA GLU A 108 20.16 -2.04 32.37
C GLU A 108 19.96 -0.52 32.38
N LYS A 109 19.46 0.06 33.48
CA LYS A 109 19.39 1.52 33.67
C LYS A 109 20.78 2.15 33.64
N ARG A 110 21.73 1.59 34.39
CA ARG A 110 23.13 2.04 34.37
C ARG A 110 23.81 1.84 33.02
N GLU A 111 23.54 0.72 32.33
CA GLU A 111 24.07 0.51 30.97
C GLU A 111 23.43 1.48 29.96
N MET A 112 22.18 1.92 30.17
CA MET A 112 21.50 2.91 29.34
C MET A 112 21.97 4.34 29.65
N GLU A 113 22.31 4.64 30.91
CA GLU A 113 22.98 5.88 31.34
C GLU A 113 24.44 5.92 30.88
N ASP A 114 25.17 4.80 30.91
CA ASP A 114 26.57 4.69 30.45
C ASP A 114 26.68 4.64 28.91
N MET A 115 25.62 4.20 28.21
CA MET A 115 25.51 4.25 26.73
C MET A 115 24.83 5.52 26.22
N ALA A 116 24.29 6.37 27.10
CA ALA A 116 23.88 7.70 26.72
C ALA A 116 25.16 8.49 26.44
N ASP A 117 25.56 8.54 25.17
CA ASP A 117 26.56 9.51 24.71
C ASP A 117 26.12 10.88 25.26
N GLU A 118 27.04 11.71 25.76
CA GLU A 118 26.70 13.03 26.34
C GLU A 118 25.93 13.94 25.35
N ASP A 119 25.96 13.61 24.06
CA ASP A 119 25.25 14.28 22.97
C ASP A 119 23.88 13.64 22.60
N GLU A 120 23.48 12.53 23.23
CA GLU A 120 22.20 11.87 22.98
C GLU A 120 21.06 12.48 23.83
N PRO A 121 19.91 12.81 23.22
CA PRO A 121 18.79 13.36 23.96
C PRO A 121 18.23 12.43 25.01
N ILE A 122 17.91 13.00 26.19
CA ILE A 122 17.22 12.32 27.29
C ILE A 122 15.94 11.66 26.79
N LEU A 123 15.16 12.38 25.98
CA LEU A 123 13.93 11.83 25.39
C LEU A 123 13.68 12.37 23.99
N PHE A 124 13.36 11.46 23.07
CA PHE A 124 12.88 11.81 21.74
C PHE A 124 11.46 11.27 21.53
N LEU A 125 10.51 12.19 21.35
CA LEU A 125 9.13 11.88 21.05
C LEU A 125 8.87 12.04 19.53
N PRO A 126 8.82 10.94 18.76
CA PRO A 126 8.63 11.00 17.32
C PRO A 126 7.23 11.51 16.98
N PHE A 127 7.14 12.49 16.07
CA PHE A 127 5.86 12.97 15.60
C PHE A 127 5.40 12.16 14.37
N PRO A 128 4.18 11.57 14.38
CA PRO A 128 3.71 10.80 13.24
C PRO A 128 3.60 11.68 11.99
N PHE A 129 3.67 11.07 10.80
CA PHE A 129 3.59 11.75 9.50
C PHE A 129 4.78 12.67 9.12
N THR A 130 5.85 12.73 9.92
CA THR A 130 7.03 13.57 9.64
C THR A 130 8.22 12.80 9.05
N THR A 131 8.06 11.50 8.77
CA THR A 131 9.14 10.68 8.22
C THR A 131 9.56 11.18 6.85
N LYS A 132 10.85 11.52 6.70
CA LYS A 132 11.46 11.99 5.46
C LYS A 132 12.57 11.06 4.99
N GLU A 133 12.55 10.74 3.71
CA GLU A 133 13.63 10.03 3.03
C GLU A 133 14.61 11.06 2.46
N VAL A 134 15.85 11.05 2.97
CA VAL A 134 16.91 11.97 2.57
C VAL A 134 17.92 11.22 1.72
N ARG A 135 18.06 11.64 0.46
CA ARG A 135 19.10 11.14 -0.45
C ARG A 135 20.46 11.68 -0.01
N GLN A 136 21.42 10.78 0.11
CA GLN A 136 22.78 11.13 0.49
C GLN A 136 23.60 11.61 -0.72
N PRO A 137 24.62 12.45 -0.50
CA PRO A 137 25.54 12.85 -1.57
C PRO A 137 26.33 11.65 -2.11
N PRO A 138 26.89 11.75 -3.33
CA PRO A 138 27.77 10.73 -3.89
C PRO A 138 28.97 10.43 -3.00
N TYR A 139 29.51 9.23 -3.12
CA TYR A 139 30.69 8.80 -2.38
C TYR A 139 31.89 9.72 -2.62
N LYS A 140 32.60 10.05 -1.54
CA LYS A 140 33.90 10.71 -1.60
C LYS A 140 34.99 9.67 -1.77
N GLY A 141 36.10 10.06 -2.42
CA GLY A 141 37.27 9.19 -2.58
C GLY A 141 37.91 8.79 -1.24
N SER A 142 37.72 9.60 -0.19
CA SER A 142 38.14 9.33 1.18
C SER A 142 37.28 8.31 1.92
N ASP A 143 36.10 7.98 1.39
CA ASP A 143 35.17 7.11 2.11
C ASP A 143 35.69 5.67 2.14
N PRO A 144 35.62 4.98 3.29
CA PRO A 144 36.08 3.59 3.41
C PRO A 144 35.27 2.62 2.54
N GLU A 145 34.01 2.95 2.27
CA GLU A 145 33.15 2.21 1.33
C GLU A 145 33.70 2.28 -0.10
N TRP A 146 34.15 3.46 -0.53
CA TRP A 146 34.73 3.66 -1.85
C TRP A 146 36.04 2.90 -2.03
N ALA A 147 36.90 2.91 -1.01
CA ALA A 147 38.12 2.11 -1.00
C ALA A 147 37.81 0.61 -1.13
N THR A 148 36.74 0.14 -0.48
CA THR A 148 36.28 -1.26 -0.57
C THR A 148 35.82 -1.60 -2.00
N PHE A 149 35.09 -0.70 -2.66
CA PHE A 149 34.69 -0.91 -4.07
C PHE A 149 35.88 -0.99 -5.01
N ILE A 150 36.89 -0.14 -4.82
CA ILE A 150 38.12 -0.19 -5.59
C ILE A 150 38.85 -1.53 -5.36
N ALA A 151 38.91 -2.01 -4.12
CA ALA A 151 39.53 -3.29 -3.80
C ALA A 151 38.83 -4.45 -4.52
N VAL A 152 37.50 -4.53 -4.43
CA VAL A 152 36.72 -5.56 -5.13
C VAL A 152 36.86 -5.44 -6.65
N ASN A 153 36.97 -4.23 -7.18
CA ASN A 153 37.15 -4.02 -8.61
C ASN A 153 38.52 -4.47 -9.12
N LYS A 154 39.55 -4.44 -8.27
CA LYS A 154 40.91 -4.90 -8.62
C LYS A 154 41.05 -6.41 -8.60
N ASP A 155 40.22 -7.12 -7.84
CA ASP A 155 40.33 -8.56 -7.62
C ASP A 155 39.43 -9.37 -8.58
N PRO A 156 39.95 -9.91 -9.71
CA PRO A 156 39.13 -10.61 -10.69
C PRO A 156 38.61 -11.96 -10.18
N GLN A 157 39.33 -12.60 -9.25
CA GLN A 157 38.88 -13.85 -8.62
C GLN A 157 37.66 -13.60 -7.74
N LEU A 158 37.72 -12.56 -6.89
CA LEU A 158 36.60 -12.18 -6.03
C LEU A 158 35.35 -11.84 -6.86
N GLN A 159 35.50 -11.15 -7.99
CA GLN A 159 34.37 -10.87 -8.88
C GLN A 159 33.74 -12.15 -9.45
N LYS A 160 34.55 -13.14 -9.83
CA LYS A 160 34.04 -14.43 -10.30
C LYS A 160 33.32 -15.17 -9.16
N ASP A 161 33.87 -15.15 -7.96
CA ASP A 161 33.28 -15.79 -6.78
C ASP A 161 31.94 -15.15 -6.40
N ILE A 162 31.83 -13.81 -6.48
CA ILE A 162 30.58 -13.08 -6.26
C ILE A 162 29.53 -13.52 -7.27
N LYS A 163 29.86 -13.53 -8.58
CA LYS A 163 28.93 -13.93 -9.65
C LYS A 163 28.51 -15.39 -9.53
N MET A 164 29.46 -16.30 -9.28
CA MET A 164 29.20 -17.72 -9.08
C MET A 164 28.38 -17.99 -7.81
N GLY A 165 28.65 -17.27 -6.73
CA GLY A 165 27.90 -17.36 -5.48
C GLY A 165 26.42 -17.03 -5.67
N LEU A 166 26.11 -15.98 -6.47
CA LEU A 166 24.72 -15.65 -6.80
C LEU A 166 24.05 -16.74 -7.64
N ALA A 167 24.75 -17.21 -8.69
CA ALA A 167 24.26 -18.27 -9.56
C ALA A 167 23.92 -19.55 -8.78
N GLU A 168 24.80 -19.93 -7.85
CA GLU A 168 24.63 -21.09 -6.99
C GLU A 168 23.48 -20.92 -5.99
N LEU A 169 23.31 -19.73 -5.42
CA LEU A 169 22.17 -19.42 -4.55
C LEU A 169 20.83 -19.59 -5.30
N ILE A 170 20.75 -19.14 -6.55
CA ILE A 170 19.53 -19.32 -7.37
C ILE A 170 19.34 -20.79 -7.71
N ARG A 171 20.40 -21.51 -8.11
CA ARG A 171 20.33 -22.95 -8.39
C ARG A 171 19.73 -23.70 -7.20
N ARG A 172 20.26 -23.47 -6.00
CA ARG A 172 19.75 -24.05 -4.74
C ARG A 172 18.31 -23.63 -4.44
N GLY A 173 17.95 -22.38 -4.71
CA GLY A 173 16.59 -21.87 -4.56
C GLY A 173 15.60 -22.59 -5.49
N VAL A 174 16.00 -22.85 -6.72
CA VAL A 174 15.19 -23.58 -7.73
C VAL A 174 15.09 -25.06 -7.37
N GLU A 175 16.17 -25.69 -6.91
CA GLU A 175 16.18 -27.09 -6.45
C GLU A 175 15.27 -27.31 -5.22
N ARG A 176 15.11 -26.29 -4.37
CA ARG A 176 14.23 -26.34 -3.19
C ARG A 176 12.75 -26.28 -3.55
N ASN A 177 12.37 -25.67 -4.67
CA ASN A 177 10.97 -25.55 -5.07
C ASN A 177 10.55 -26.72 -5.98
N PRO A 178 9.64 -27.60 -5.53
CA PRO A 178 9.23 -28.77 -6.31
C PRO A 178 8.56 -28.40 -7.65
N ALA A 179 7.90 -27.25 -7.75
CA ALA A 179 7.26 -26.82 -8.99
C ALA A 179 8.28 -26.57 -10.12
N TYR A 180 9.40 -25.90 -9.82
CA TYR A 180 10.45 -25.67 -10.81
C TYR A 180 11.22 -26.93 -11.15
N VAL A 181 11.43 -27.83 -10.19
CA VAL A 181 12.05 -29.15 -10.41
C VAL A 181 11.22 -29.99 -11.37
N GLN A 182 9.88 -29.98 -11.22
CA GLN A 182 8.98 -30.67 -12.16
C GLN A 182 9.07 -30.08 -13.57
N LEU A 183 9.07 -28.74 -13.69
CA LEU A 183 9.17 -28.05 -14.97
C LEU A 183 10.51 -28.31 -15.69
N LEU A 184 11.61 -28.41 -14.94
CA LEU A 184 12.95 -28.66 -15.46
C LEU A 184 13.24 -30.15 -15.71
N GLY A 185 12.35 -31.05 -15.28
CA GLY A 185 12.44 -32.49 -15.54
C GLY A 185 13.39 -33.25 -14.62
N GLY A 186 13.65 -32.75 -13.41
CA GLY A 186 14.49 -33.40 -12.41
C GLY A 186 15.24 -32.42 -11.50
N ARG A 187 15.88 -32.97 -10.45
CA ARG A 187 16.70 -32.19 -9.50
C ARG A 187 18.09 -31.86 -10.02
N GLU A 188 18.54 -32.51 -11.08
CA GLU A 188 19.83 -32.23 -11.72
C GLU A 188 19.73 -30.96 -12.57
N ILE A 189 19.98 -29.81 -11.94
CA ILE A 189 19.97 -28.50 -12.60
C ILE A 189 21.40 -28.01 -12.74
N LYS A 190 21.82 -27.75 -13.98
CA LYS A 190 23.17 -27.25 -14.30
C LYS A 190 23.13 -25.77 -14.62
N LEU A 191 24.17 -25.03 -14.22
CA LEU A 191 24.40 -23.66 -14.66
C LEU A 191 24.90 -23.68 -16.11
N LYS A 192 24.17 -23.07 -17.05
CA LYS A 192 24.52 -23.08 -18.48
C LYS A 192 25.24 -21.80 -18.91
N LYS A 193 24.62 -20.65 -18.65
CA LYS A 193 25.15 -19.33 -18.98
C LYS A 193 24.93 -18.37 -17.83
N LEU A 194 25.93 -17.54 -17.57
CA LEU A 194 25.91 -16.50 -16.56
C LEU A 194 26.23 -15.18 -17.23
N TRP A 195 25.24 -14.29 -17.30
CA TRP A 195 25.39 -12.91 -17.75
C TRP A 195 25.12 -12.02 -16.55
N LEU A 196 26.10 -11.93 -15.65
CA LEU A 196 26.00 -11.15 -14.42
C LEU A 196 27.02 -10.02 -14.45
N ASP A 197 26.56 -8.82 -14.12
CA ASP A 197 27.37 -7.62 -14.01
C ASP A 197 27.42 -7.16 -12.55
N ILE A 198 28.57 -6.62 -12.17
CA ILE A 198 28.80 -6.05 -10.84
C ILE A 198 28.74 -4.55 -11.00
N ILE A 199 27.77 -3.93 -10.35
CA ILE A 199 27.48 -2.51 -10.41
C ILE A 199 27.78 -1.90 -9.04
N TYR A 200 28.75 -0.98 -9.03
CA TYR A 200 29.07 -0.20 -7.85
C TYR A 200 28.13 1.00 -7.77
N PRO A 201 27.27 1.10 -6.73
CA PRO A 201 26.35 2.21 -6.61
C PRO A 201 27.10 3.53 -6.42
N PRO A 202 26.75 4.61 -7.15
CA PRO A 202 27.46 5.89 -7.07
C PRO A 202 27.10 6.71 -5.81
N VAL A 203 25.95 6.41 -5.20
CA VAL A 203 25.42 7.07 -4.00
C VAL A 203 25.08 6.01 -2.95
N PRO A 204 25.29 6.31 -1.65
CA PRO A 204 24.87 5.42 -0.59
C PRO A 204 23.33 5.35 -0.51
N PRO A 205 22.79 4.28 0.10
CA PRO A 205 21.35 4.14 0.32
C PRO A 205 20.75 5.36 1.05
N PRO A 206 19.53 5.79 0.72
CA PRO A 206 18.87 6.91 1.40
C PRO A 206 18.75 6.67 2.91
N LYS A 207 18.88 7.75 3.71
CA LYS A 207 18.63 7.71 5.16
C LYS A 207 17.22 8.20 5.43
N HIS A 208 16.58 7.59 6.42
CA HIS A 208 15.27 8.03 6.88
C HIS A 208 15.44 8.82 8.17
N TYR A 209 14.72 9.93 8.28
CA TYR A 209 14.67 10.76 9.48
C TYR A 209 13.22 10.92 9.91
N VAL A 210 12.98 11.01 11.21
CA VAL A 210 11.68 11.36 11.78
C VAL A 210 11.85 12.64 12.58
N SER A 211 10.95 13.60 12.37
CA SER A 211 10.93 14.81 13.18
C SER A 211 10.16 14.54 14.47
N GLY A 212 10.62 15.12 15.56
CA GLY A 212 10.01 14.95 16.86
C GLY A 212 10.46 16.01 17.84
N ILE A 213 9.88 15.91 19.03
CA ILE A 213 10.28 16.74 20.17
C ILE A 213 11.47 16.06 20.82
N ILE A 214 12.57 16.80 20.93
CA ILE A 214 13.81 16.43 21.60
C ILE A 214 13.79 17.13 22.96
N ILE A 215 13.99 16.37 24.03
CA ILE A 215 14.14 16.92 25.38
C ILE A 215 15.58 16.61 25.81
N ASP A 216 16.36 17.66 26.01
CA ASP A 216 17.75 17.64 26.47
C ASP A 216 17.85 18.40 27.80
N ASP A 217 19.02 18.39 28.43
CA ASP A 217 19.30 19.17 29.64
C ASP A 217 19.08 20.68 29.44
N ASP A 218 19.31 21.17 28.22
CA ASP A 218 19.16 22.58 27.84
C ASP A 218 17.70 22.99 27.52
N GLY A 219 16.77 22.03 27.41
CA GLY A 219 15.35 22.28 27.21
C GLY A 219 14.68 21.44 26.12
N ILE A 220 13.54 21.95 25.62
CA ILE A 220 12.68 21.26 24.65
C ILE A 220 12.88 21.85 23.26
N PHE A 221 13.32 21.02 22.32
CA PHE A 221 13.63 21.38 20.94
C PHE A 221 12.81 20.57 19.94
N TRP A 222 12.66 21.12 18.73
CA TRP A 222 12.18 20.34 17.59
C TRP A 222 13.38 19.90 16.75
N GLY A 223 13.52 18.60 16.50
CA GLY A 223 14.63 18.10 15.71
C GLY A 223 14.32 16.79 14.98
N ASP A 224 15.30 16.33 14.21
CA ASP A 224 15.19 15.16 13.37
C ASP A 224 16.12 14.05 13.86
N ARG A 225 15.56 12.88 14.16
CA ARG A 225 16.36 11.70 14.52
C ARG A 225 16.43 10.73 13.35
N PRO A 226 17.61 10.16 13.02
CA PRO A 226 17.68 9.09 12.04
C PRO A 226 16.90 7.88 12.54
N ILE A 227 16.07 7.31 11.68
CA ILE A 227 15.34 6.07 11.94
C ILE A 227 15.89 4.97 11.03
N ASP A 228 15.83 3.74 11.51
CA ASP A 228 16.07 2.59 10.66
C ASP A 228 15.10 2.60 9.46
N SER A 229 15.63 2.22 8.30
CA SER A 229 14.88 2.31 7.04
C SER A 229 13.78 1.25 6.95
N LEU A 230 13.96 0.09 7.59
CA LEU A 230 12.91 -0.93 7.67
C LEU A 230 11.79 -0.44 8.60
N ALA A 231 12.13 0.11 9.77
CA ALA A 231 11.16 0.75 10.65
C ALA A 231 10.39 1.88 9.94
N ALA A 232 11.07 2.75 9.20
CA ALA A 232 10.44 3.80 8.39
C ALA A 232 9.46 3.23 7.34
N SER A 233 9.81 2.15 6.67
CA SER A 233 8.93 1.50 5.69
C SER A 233 7.69 0.87 6.35
N HIS A 234 7.84 0.26 7.52
CA HIS A 234 6.71 -0.28 8.27
C HIS A 234 5.78 0.84 8.77
N LEU A 235 6.35 1.90 9.33
CA LEU A 235 5.62 3.07 9.77
C LEU A 235 4.86 3.70 8.60
N ASN A 236 5.48 3.89 7.44
CA ASN A 236 4.80 4.40 6.25
C ASN A 236 3.63 3.50 5.80
N THR A 237 3.78 2.18 5.92
CA THR A 237 2.72 1.22 5.58
C THR A 237 1.56 1.25 6.57
N ALA A 238 1.86 1.45 7.86
CA ALA A 238 0.86 1.58 8.92
C ALA A 238 0.09 2.91 8.81
N ILE A 239 0.81 4.01 8.57
CA ILE A 239 0.24 5.36 8.46
C ILE A 239 -0.57 5.53 7.16
N TYR A 240 -0.07 5.02 6.04
CA TYR A 240 -0.73 5.15 4.74
C TYR A 240 -1.03 3.77 4.14
N PRO A 241 -2.06 3.06 4.62
CA PRO A 241 -2.39 1.70 4.17
C PRO A 241 -3.13 1.74 2.82
N LYS A 242 -2.43 2.14 1.75
CA LYS A 242 -2.98 2.31 0.39
C LYS A 242 -3.67 1.03 -0.12
N ALA A 243 -3.06 -0.13 0.14
CA ALA A 243 -3.62 -1.42 -0.28
C ALA A 243 -4.97 -1.71 0.39
N VAL A 244 -5.13 -1.33 1.67
CA VAL A 244 -6.39 -1.48 2.43
C VAL A 244 -7.43 -0.48 1.92
N ALA A 245 -7.05 0.78 1.73
CA ALA A 245 -7.97 1.78 1.19
C ALA A 245 -8.51 1.37 -0.20
N LEU A 246 -7.63 0.87 -1.08
CA LEU A 246 -8.02 0.37 -2.40
C LEU A 246 -8.89 -0.89 -2.32
N SER A 247 -8.64 -1.81 -1.38
CA SER A 247 -9.48 -3.00 -1.22
C SER A 247 -10.87 -2.65 -0.68
N VAL A 248 -10.97 -1.72 0.27
CA VAL A 248 -12.25 -1.18 0.76
C VAL A 248 -13.00 -0.48 -0.38
N TRP A 249 -12.30 0.32 -1.19
CA TRP A 249 -12.91 0.95 -2.35
C TRP A 249 -13.42 -0.08 -3.38
N ALA A 250 -12.63 -1.11 -3.68
CA ALA A 250 -13.02 -2.18 -4.57
C ALA A 250 -14.23 -2.97 -4.04
N PHE A 251 -14.26 -3.23 -2.74
CA PHE A 251 -15.39 -3.85 -2.05
C PHE A 251 -16.69 -3.03 -2.24
N LEU A 252 -16.64 -1.74 -1.87
CA LEU A 252 -17.78 -0.82 -1.99
C LEU A 252 -18.24 -0.68 -3.44
N LYS A 253 -17.29 -0.54 -4.38
CA LYS A 253 -17.59 -0.47 -5.81
C LYS A 253 -18.25 -1.74 -6.34
N SER A 254 -17.81 -2.92 -5.87
CA SER A 254 -18.41 -4.20 -6.25
C SER A 254 -19.85 -4.31 -5.73
N LEU A 255 -20.11 -3.95 -4.47
CA LEU A 255 -21.47 -3.95 -3.92
C LEU A 255 -22.39 -2.95 -4.62
N ALA A 256 -21.91 -1.73 -4.87
CA ALA A 256 -22.66 -0.71 -5.60
C ALA A 256 -22.97 -1.17 -7.05
N GLY A 257 -22.02 -1.84 -7.70
CA GLY A 257 -22.22 -2.40 -9.04
C GLY A 257 -23.27 -3.53 -9.06
N GLN A 258 -23.22 -4.43 -8.09
CA GLN A 258 -24.19 -5.53 -7.96
C GLN A 258 -25.60 -5.01 -7.67
N THR A 259 -25.75 -4.09 -6.72
CA THR A 259 -27.04 -3.46 -6.40
C THR A 259 -27.63 -2.68 -7.58
N ALA A 260 -26.80 -1.95 -8.33
CA ALA A 260 -27.23 -1.27 -9.55
C ALA A 260 -27.71 -2.25 -10.63
N GLN A 261 -27.04 -3.40 -10.79
CA GLN A 261 -27.46 -4.46 -11.72
C GLN A 261 -28.77 -5.12 -11.29
N ASP A 262 -28.98 -5.33 -9.98
CA ASP A 262 -30.23 -5.90 -9.48
C ASP A 262 -31.42 -4.95 -9.68
N VAL A 263 -31.21 -3.65 -9.44
CA VAL A 263 -32.22 -2.62 -9.76
C VAL A 263 -32.47 -2.55 -11.27
N ALA A 264 -31.42 -2.62 -12.09
CA ALA A 264 -31.58 -2.63 -13.54
C ALA A 264 -32.37 -3.86 -14.04
N LYS A 265 -32.09 -5.05 -13.49
CA LYS A 265 -32.86 -6.28 -13.77
C LYS A 265 -34.31 -6.17 -13.30
N ALA A 266 -34.55 -5.63 -12.10
CA ALA A 266 -35.89 -5.41 -11.57
C ALA A 266 -36.70 -4.41 -12.41
N LEU A 267 -36.02 -3.45 -13.05
CA LEU A 267 -36.61 -2.49 -14.00
C LEU A 267 -36.69 -3.03 -15.44
N GLY A 268 -36.36 -4.30 -15.68
CA GLY A 268 -36.48 -4.96 -16.98
C GLY A 268 -35.34 -4.69 -17.97
N PHE A 269 -34.25 -4.05 -17.54
CA PHE A 269 -33.07 -3.88 -18.38
C PHE A 269 -32.26 -5.18 -18.42
N ASN A 270 -32.09 -5.75 -19.62
CA ASN A 270 -31.33 -6.96 -19.83
C ASN A 270 -29.82 -6.64 -19.82
N THR A 271 -29.22 -6.54 -18.64
CA THR A 271 -27.77 -6.28 -18.51
C THR A 271 -26.99 -7.58 -18.76
N PRO A 272 -25.96 -7.59 -19.62
CA PRO A 272 -25.10 -8.76 -19.78
C PRO A 272 -24.46 -9.13 -18.43
N PRO A 273 -24.22 -10.43 -18.16
CA PRO A 273 -23.67 -10.87 -16.89
C PRO A 273 -22.32 -10.17 -16.64
N PRO A 274 -22.07 -9.64 -15.42
CA PRO A 274 -20.77 -9.07 -15.10
C PRO A 274 -19.68 -10.13 -15.35
N PRO A 275 -18.50 -9.73 -15.87
CA PRO A 275 -17.37 -10.64 -15.93
C PRO A 275 -17.07 -11.08 -14.50
N GLU A 276 -17.20 -12.37 -14.23
CA GLU A 276 -17.01 -12.91 -12.90
C GLU A 276 -15.64 -12.49 -12.38
N ALA A 277 -15.61 -11.84 -11.20
CA ALA A 277 -14.39 -11.50 -10.48
C ALA A 277 -13.75 -12.76 -9.84
N THR A 278 -13.83 -13.89 -10.53
CA THR A 278 -13.16 -15.13 -10.18
C THR A 278 -11.66 -14.89 -10.33
N TRP A 279 -10.83 -15.44 -9.45
CA TRP A 279 -9.36 -15.40 -9.55
C TRP A 279 -8.83 -15.72 -10.96
N GLN A 280 -9.59 -16.51 -11.73
CA GLN A 280 -9.38 -16.80 -13.13
C GLN A 280 -9.33 -15.54 -14.01
N ALA A 281 -10.20 -14.55 -13.83
CA ALA A 281 -10.20 -13.29 -14.59
C ALA A 281 -9.01 -12.40 -14.23
N ALA A 282 -8.58 -12.39 -12.95
CA ALA A 282 -7.39 -11.66 -12.52
C ALA A 282 -6.10 -12.33 -13.03
N ILE A 283 -6.04 -13.66 -13.04
CA ILE A 283 -4.95 -14.45 -13.63
C ILE A 283 -4.94 -14.26 -15.16
N LEU A 284 -6.12 -14.31 -15.81
CA LEU A 284 -6.27 -14.06 -17.24
C LEU A 284 -5.84 -12.64 -17.60
N ASN A 285 -6.19 -11.63 -16.82
CA ASN A 285 -5.71 -10.26 -17.02
C ASN A 285 -4.20 -10.13 -16.79
N ARG A 286 -3.61 -10.86 -15.84
CA ARG A 286 -2.15 -10.91 -15.65
C ARG A 286 -1.44 -11.58 -16.84
N ILE A 287 -2.03 -12.62 -17.42
CA ILE A 287 -1.55 -13.30 -18.63
C ILE A 287 -1.73 -12.39 -19.86
N LYS A 288 -2.81 -11.60 -19.90
CA LYS A 288 -3.12 -10.67 -20.99
C LYS A 288 -2.20 -9.43 -20.94
N GLU A 289 -1.98 -8.86 -19.76
CA GLU A 289 -1.02 -7.76 -19.51
C GLU A 289 0.44 -8.21 -19.76
N GLN A 290 0.78 -9.49 -19.51
CA GLN A 290 2.09 -10.06 -19.91
C GLN A 290 2.16 -10.47 -21.40
N GLY A 291 1.02 -10.58 -22.08
CA GLY A 291 0.92 -10.99 -23.49
C GLY A 291 0.90 -9.84 -24.49
N GLU A 292 0.70 -8.60 -24.05
CA GLU A 292 0.70 -7.42 -24.94
C GLU A 292 2.12 -6.90 -25.27
N LEU A 293 3.17 -7.56 -24.78
CA LEU A 293 4.54 -7.43 -25.30
C LEU A 293 5.00 -8.75 -25.94
N GLY A 294 4.39 -9.11 -27.08
CA GLY A 294 4.89 -10.20 -27.91
C GLY A 294 3.80 -11.06 -28.53
N THR A 295 3.32 -10.65 -29.69
CA THR A 295 2.53 -11.48 -30.60
C THR A 295 3.34 -12.70 -31.06
N THR A 296 2.96 -13.91 -30.62
CA THR A 296 2.55 -15.06 -31.47
C THR A 296 2.59 -16.40 -30.71
N GLY A 297 1.42 -17.04 -30.60
CA GLY A 297 1.23 -18.51 -30.57
C GLY A 297 1.55 -19.27 -29.27
N LYS A 298 0.55 -19.44 -28.37
CA LYS A 298 0.52 -20.53 -27.37
C LYS A 298 -0.90 -21.04 -27.09
N GLN A 299 -1.12 -22.32 -27.36
CA GLN A 299 -2.06 -23.14 -26.60
C GLN A 299 -1.43 -23.44 -25.23
N THR A 300 -2.11 -23.09 -24.13
CA THR A 300 -1.68 -23.44 -22.77
C THR A 300 -2.54 -24.57 -22.22
N VAL A 301 -1.87 -25.70 -22.01
CA VAL A 301 -2.28 -26.86 -21.22
C VAL A 301 -2.47 -26.43 -19.75
N LYS A 302 -3.61 -26.82 -19.16
CA LYS A 302 -3.87 -26.85 -17.71
C LYS A 302 -2.91 -27.84 -17.02
N VAL A 303 -2.27 -27.46 -15.91
CA VAL A 303 -2.06 -28.35 -14.76
C VAL A 303 -2.12 -27.53 -13.45
N PRO A 304 -2.75 -28.07 -12.38
CA PRO A 304 -2.98 -27.39 -11.10
C PRO A 304 -1.92 -27.72 -10.04
N GLY A 305 -1.80 -26.86 -9.02
CA GLY A 305 -1.15 -27.19 -7.74
C GLY A 305 0.21 -26.51 -7.53
N GLN A 306 0.21 -25.44 -6.75
CA GLN A 306 1.41 -24.89 -6.12
C GLN A 306 1.06 -24.48 -4.68
N PRO A 307 1.77 -25.02 -3.67
CA PRO A 307 1.79 -24.45 -2.32
C PRO A 307 3.05 -23.56 -2.20
N ASP A 308 2.89 -22.27 -1.94
CA ASP A 308 4.01 -21.38 -1.60
C ASP A 308 3.82 -20.71 -0.23
N LYS A 309 4.79 -20.97 0.64
CA LYS A 309 5.00 -20.29 1.92
C LYS A 309 5.61 -18.90 1.69
N SER A 310 4.75 -17.93 1.48
CA SER A 310 4.68 -16.70 2.28
C SER A 310 3.28 -16.10 2.14
N SER A 311 2.28 -16.99 2.11
CA SER A 311 0.87 -16.65 2.05
C SER A 311 0.39 -16.45 3.48
N PHE A 312 -0.15 -15.28 3.78
CA PHE A 312 -1.22 -15.23 4.78
C PHE A 312 -2.23 -16.32 4.38
N PRO A 313 -2.67 -17.19 5.30
CA PRO A 313 -3.65 -18.20 4.97
C PRO A 313 -4.98 -17.47 4.82
N VAL A 314 -5.28 -16.97 3.62
CA VAL A 314 -6.67 -16.68 3.28
C VAL A 314 -7.28 -18.04 3.00
N HIS A 315 -7.63 -18.75 4.08
CA HIS A 315 -8.48 -19.92 4.00
C HIS A 315 -9.69 -19.56 3.14
N THR A 316 -10.01 -20.43 2.21
CA THR A 316 -11.24 -20.43 1.42
C THR A 316 -12.48 -20.74 2.28
N GLY A 317 -12.52 -20.22 3.51
CA GLY A 317 -13.61 -20.33 4.45
C GLY A 317 -13.51 -19.16 5.42
N ILE A 318 -14.43 -18.21 5.31
CA ILE A 318 -14.61 -17.11 6.29
C ILE A 318 -15.18 -17.67 7.62
N SER A 319 -15.33 -18.99 7.76
CA SER A 319 -15.97 -19.64 8.89
C SER A 319 -15.04 -20.05 10.04
N GLU A 320 -13.71 -19.98 9.92
CA GLU A 320 -12.81 -20.45 10.99
C GLU A 320 -11.59 -19.55 11.18
N ILE A 321 -11.80 -18.38 11.81
CA ILE A 321 -10.74 -17.65 12.51
C ILE A 321 -11.09 -17.74 14.01
N PRO A 322 -10.38 -18.56 14.81
CA PRO A 322 -10.59 -18.60 16.25
C PRO A 322 -10.21 -17.24 16.84
N GLY A 323 -11.19 -16.53 17.40
CA GLY A 323 -10.97 -15.29 18.17
C GLY A 323 -11.54 -14.00 17.56
N THR A 324 -12.20 -14.02 16.41
CA THR A 324 -13.01 -12.86 15.97
C THR A 324 -14.42 -12.95 16.55
N PRO A 325 -15.04 -11.85 17.02
CA PRO A 325 -16.42 -11.85 17.53
C PRO A 325 -17.48 -12.14 16.44
N PHE A 326 -17.04 -12.47 15.22
CA PHE A 326 -17.86 -12.81 14.06
C PHE A 326 -17.95 -14.32 13.82
N SER A 327 -17.43 -15.16 14.73
CA SER A 327 -17.50 -16.62 14.65
C SER A 327 -18.88 -17.17 15.02
N GLY A 328 -19.92 -16.73 14.31
CA GLY A 328 -21.25 -17.31 14.32
C GLY A 328 -21.64 -17.64 12.89
N VAL A 329 -21.73 -18.94 12.57
CA VAL A 329 -22.31 -19.53 11.35
C VAL A 329 -23.32 -18.62 10.65
N SER A 330 -22.82 -17.82 9.72
CA SER A 330 -23.63 -17.00 8.84
C SER A 330 -23.15 -17.34 7.45
N GLN A 331 -24.01 -17.98 6.66
CA GLN A 331 -23.79 -18.05 5.21
C GLN A 331 -23.74 -16.61 4.72
N VAL A 332 -22.52 -16.11 4.50
CA VAL A 332 -22.29 -14.77 3.98
C VAL A 332 -22.98 -14.70 2.62
N ASP A 333 -23.82 -13.68 2.42
CA ASP A 333 -24.53 -13.44 1.17
C ASP A 333 -23.56 -13.58 -0.02
N PRO A 334 -23.89 -14.36 -1.08
CA PRO A 334 -23.08 -14.49 -2.28
C PRO A 334 -22.56 -13.16 -2.84
N ARG A 335 -23.33 -12.07 -2.66
CA ARG A 335 -22.95 -10.70 -3.03
C ARG A 335 -21.74 -10.18 -2.26
N ILE A 336 -21.79 -10.32 -0.93
CA ILE A 336 -20.71 -9.94 -0.03
C ILE A 336 -19.49 -10.80 -0.31
N GLN A 337 -19.68 -12.09 -0.59
CA GLN A 337 -18.58 -12.99 -0.95
C GLN A 337 -17.89 -12.55 -2.25
N ALA A 338 -18.64 -12.20 -3.30
CA ALA A 338 -18.07 -11.69 -4.55
C ALA A 338 -17.35 -10.34 -4.37
N ALA A 339 -17.93 -9.43 -3.57
CA ALA A 339 -17.27 -8.16 -3.24
C ALA A 339 -15.98 -8.37 -2.42
N LEU A 340 -15.98 -9.34 -1.50
CA LEU A 340 -14.81 -9.70 -0.70
C LEU A 340 -13.72 -10.35 -1.55
N GLN A 341 -14.08 -11.17 -2.54
CA GLN A 341 -13.13 -11.66 -3.53
C GLN A 341 -12.48 -10.52 -4.32
N ALA A 342 -13.27 -9.55 -4.82
CA ALA A 342 -12.75 -8.37 -5.50
C ALA A 342 -11.82 -7.54 -4.60
N ALA A 343 -12.16 -7.41 -3.31
CA ALA A 343 -11.33 -6.74 -2.31
C ALA A 343 -10.00 -7.48 -2.10
N THR A 344 -10.02 -8.80 -1.93
CA THR A 344 -8.83 -9.64 -1.72
C THR A 344 -7.90 -9.63 -2.93
N VAL A 345 -8.44 -9.72 -4.15
CA VAL A 345 -7.65 -9.58 -5.39
C VAL A 345 -7.00 -8.20 -5.45
N THR A 346 -7.74 -7.15 -5.10
CA THR A 346 -7.20 -5.78 -5.09
C THR A 346 -6.14 -5.60 -4.01
N PHE A 347 -6.35 -6.16 -2.82
CA PHE A 347 -5.39 -6.12 -1.72
C PHE A 347 -4.09 -6.81 -2.12
N THR A 348 -4.17 -8.07 -2.57
CA THR A 348 -2.99 -8.85 -3.00
C THR A 348 -2.25 -8.23 -4.19
N LYS A 349 -2.94 -7.54 -5.10
CA LYS A 349 -2.29 -6.83 -6.21
C LYS A 349 -1.50 -5.60 -5.74
N ASN A 350 -1.99 -4.88 -4.74
CA ASN A 350 -1.43 -3.60 -4.30
C ASN A 350 -0.58 -3.69 -3.03
N TRP A 351 -0.68 -4.79 -2.28
CA TRP A 351 0.13 -5.02 -1.09
C TRP A 351 1.57 -5.31 -1.49
N GLN A 352 2.49 -4.51 -0.96
CA GLN A 352 3.92 -4.73 -1.10
C GLN A 352 4.53 -4.80 0.30
N PRO A 353 5.18 -5.92 0.68
CA PRO A 353 5.85 -5.98 1.97
C PRO A 353 7.01 -4.98 2.01
N ALA A 354 7.25 -4.40 3.19
CA ALA A 354 8.42 -3.58 3.44
C ALA A 354 9.68 -4.40 3.10
N LYS A 355 10.48 -3.90 2.15
CA LYS A 355 11.75 -4.51 1.78
C LYS A 355 12.85 -3.80 2.56
N GLN A 356 13.69 -4.57 3.23
CA GLN A 356 14.90 -3.99 3.83
C GLN A 356 15.76 -3.43 2.71
N PRO A 357 16.10 -2.12 2.73
CA PRO A 357 17.02 -1.57 1.76
C PRO A 357 18.42 -2.16 1.95
N PRO A 358 19.28 -2.13 0.92
CA PRO A 358 20.66 -2.56 1.05
C PRO A 358 21.37 -1.75 2.13
N SER A 359 22.24 -2.38 2.91
CA SER A 359 23.12 -1.69 3.83
C SER A 359 24.19 -0.89 3.06
N ARG A 360 24.81 0.06 3.75
CA ARG A 360 25.92 0.85 3.21
C ARG A 360 27.10 -0.06 2.83
N GLY A 361 27.80 0.29 1.76
CA GLY A 361 28.92 -0.50 1.24
C GLY A 361 28.52 -1.79 0.51
N CYS A 362 27.23 -2.05 0.29
CA CYS A 362 26.80 -3.16 -0.57
C CYS A 362 27.02 -2.85 -2.05
N ILE A 363 27.38 -3.90 -2.79
CA ILE A 363 27.56 -3.87 -4.24
C ILE A 363 26.33 -4.51 -4.89
N ARG A 364 25.84 -3.93 -5.99
CA ARG A 364 24.73 -4.50 -6.74
C ARG A 364 25.26 -5.52 -7.74
N VAL A 365 24.65 -6.69 -7.79
CA VAL A 365 24.93 -7.70 -8.80
C VAL A 365 23.63 -8.00 -9.53
N ASP A 366 23.55 -7.69 -10.80
CA ASP A 366 22.35 -7.91 -11.61
C ASP A 366 22.66 -8.57 -12.95
N GLY A 367 21.64 -9.18 -13.53
CA GLY A 367 21.75 -9.81 -14.83
C GLY A 367 20.87 -11.03 -14.99
N LEU A 368 21.32 -11.99 -15.79
CA LEU A 368 20.57 -13.16 -16.21
C LEU A 368 21.36 -14.44 -15.95
N VAL A 369 20.71 -15.42 -15.31
CA VAL A 369 21.26 -16.75 -15.08
C VAL A 369 20.42 -17.77 -15.83
N GLU A 370 21.07 -18.55 -16.70
CA GLU A 370 20.44 -19.68 -17.39
C GLU A 370 20.72 -20.99 -16.63
N LEU A 371 19.64 -21.63 -16.23
CA LEU A 371 19.61 -22.95 -15.61
C LEU A 371 19.13 -23.97 -16.63
N GLN A 372 19.87 -25.05 -16.79
CA GLN A 372 19.52 -26.15 -17.67
C GLN A 372 19.14 -27.38 -16.85
N GLY A 373 17.90 -27.80 -16.98
CA GLY A 373 17.43 -29.11 -16.51
C GLY A 373 17.47 -30.16 -17.62
N LYS A 374 16.91 -31.33 -17.32
CA LYS A 374 16.81 -32.46 -18.25
C LYS A 374 15.77 -32.23 -19.36
N SER A 375 14.68 -31.53 -19.04
CA SER A 375 13.54 -31.31 -19.95
C SER A 375 13.47 -29.89 -20.50
N ALA A 376 13.94 -28.90 -19.75
CA ALA A 376 13.82 -27.49 -20.11
C ALA A 376 15.04 -26.66 -19.67
N VAL A 377 15.19 -25.50 -20.30
CA VAL A 377 16.12 -24.42 -19.94
C VAL A 377 15.31 -23.25 -19.41
N MET A 378 15.70 -22.73 -18.25
CA MET A 378 15.06 -21.61 -17.59
C MET A 378 16.05 -20.45 -17.49
N ALA A 379 15.65 -19.27 -17.93
CA ALA A 379 16.42 -18.04 -17.76
C ALA A 379 15.74 -17.17 -16.70
N VAL A 380 16.52 -16.75 -15.70
CA VAL A 380 16.04 -16.00 -14.53
C VAL A 380 16.79 -14.67 -14.45
N TYR A 381 16.05 -13.56 -14.47
CA TYR A 381 16.58 -12.25 -14.10
C TYR A 381 16.84 -12.24 -12.61
N VAL A 382 18.01 -11.73 -12.23
CA VAL A 382 18.44 -11.72 -10.84
C VAL A 382 18.97 -10.34 -10.52
N LEU A 383 18.63 -9.88 -9.32
CA LEU A 383 19.22 -8.72 -8.69
C LEU A 383 19.57 -9.10 -7.25
N GLY A 384 20.85 -9.01 -6.89
CA GLY A 384 21.36 -9.28 -5.56
C GLY A 384 22.12 -8.08 -5.02
N TRP A 385 22.05 -7.89 -3.69
CA TRP A 385 22.93 -6.95 -2.97
C TRP A 385 23.95 -7.75 -2.17
N TYR A 386 25.23 -7.56 -2.49
CA TYR A 386 26.34 -8.28 -1.88
C TYR A 386 27.09 -7.36 -0.91
N ASP A 387 27.27 -7.80 0.33
CA ASP A 387 28.12 -7.12 1.30
C ASP A 387 29.55 -7.70 1.23
N PRO A 388 30.55 -6.92 0.78
CA PRO A 388 31.94 -7.37 0.69
C PRO A 388 32.59 -7.60 2.06
N LYS A 389 32.12 -6.94 3.14
CA LYS A 389 32.67 -7.12 4.49
C LYS A 389 32.26 -8.47 5.08
N GLN A 390 30.98 -8.80 4.96
CA GLN A 390 30.41 -10.06 5.46
C GLN A 390 30.52 -11.22 4.46
N ARG A 391 30.95 -10.93 3.23
CA ARG A 391 31.00 -11.87 2.09
C ARG A 391 29.67 -12.59 1.85
N LYS A 392 28.55 -11.91 2.06
CA LYS A 392 27.19 -12.48 2.03
C LYS A 392 26.23 -11.62 1.22
N TYR A 393 25.25 -12.28 0.60
CA TYR A 393 24.12 -11.59 -0.03
C TYR A 393 23.08 -11.17 1.04
N MET A 394 22.79 -9.89 1.11
CA MET A 394 21.80 -9.30 2.03
C MET A 394 20.37 -9.52 1.55
N GLY A 395 20.18 -9.53 0.22
CA GLY A 395 18.89 -9.78 -0.39
C GLY A 395 19.06 -10.15 -1.85
N VAL A 396 18.21 -11.07 -2.33
CA VAL A 396 18.18 -11.51 -3.72
C VAL A 396 16.73 -11.43 -4.22
N GLN A 397 16.55 -10.78 -5.35
CA GLN A 397 15.29 -10.70 -6.07
C GLN A 397 15.45 -11.46 -7.38
N THR A 398 14.47 -12.30 -7.68
CA THR A 398 14.45 -13.10 -8.91
C THR A 398 13.19 -12.82 -9.69
N GLY A 399 13.29 -12.89 -11.02
CA GLY A 399 12.17 -12.78 -11.94
C GLY A 399 12.37 -13.77 -13.09
N LEU A 400 11.35 -14.59 -13.38
CA LEU A 400 11.41 -15.51 -14.51
C LEU A 400 11.41 -14.72 -15.83
N LYS A 401 12.43 -14.89 -16.68
CA LYS A 401 12.48 -14.30 -18.02
C LYS A 401 11.76 -15.19 -19.03
N HIS A 402 12.23 -16.43 -19.17
CA HIS A 402 11.62 -17.41 -20.06
C HIS A 402 11.94 -18.84 -19.62
N LEU A 403 11.07 -19.76 -20.04
CA LEU A 403 11.23 -21.19 -19.87
C LEU A 403 11.04 -21.85 -21.24
N ILE A 404 12.07 -22.56 -21.72
CA ILE A 404 12.11 -23.19 -23.03
C ILE A 404 12.28 -24.69 -22.83
N GLN A 405 11.32 -25.50 -23.32
CA GLN A 405 11.48 -26.95 -23.34
C GLN A 405 12.53 -27.36 -24.39
N LEU A 406 13.40 -28.31 -24.04
CA LEU A 406 14.46 -28.79 -24.93
C LEU A 406 13.90 -29.61 -26.11
N LYS A 407 12.80 -30.33 -25.89
CA LYS A 407 12.07 -31.05 -26.94
C LYS A 407 10.82 -30.27 -27.31
N GLN A 408 10.95 -29.36 -28.27
CA GLN A 408 9.79 -28.72 -28.90
C GLN A 408 9.32 -29.61 -30.05
N ARG A 409 8.12 -30.16 -29.95
CA ARG A 409 7.48 -30.82 -31.09
C ARG A 409 6.76 -29.75 -31.92
N PRO A 410 6.87 -29.76 -33.26
CA PRO A 410 6.06 -28.90 -34.09
C PRO A 410 4.58 -29.16 -33.78
N ALA A 411 3.78 -28.09 -33.70
CA ALA A 411 2.35 -28.23 -33.52
C ALA A 411 1.75 -28.76 -34.83
N GLY A 412 1.46 -30.07 -34.87
CA GLY A 412 0.60 -30.71 -35.87
C GLY A 412 0.99 -30.51 -37.33
N GLY A 413 1.74 -31.48 -37.87
CA GLY A 413 1.91 -31.68 -39.31
C GLY A 413 2.35 -33.11 -39.54
N GLY A 414 1.37 -34.01 -39.60
CA GLY A 414 1.55 -35.36 -40.12
C GLY A 414 1.35 -35.39 -41.62
#